data_AF-A0AA41T5M2-F1
#
_entry.id   AF-A0AA41T5M2-F1
#
_cell.length_a   1.000
_cell.length_b   1.000
_cell.length_c   1.000
_cell.angle_alpha   90.00
_cell.angle_beta   90.00
_cell.angle_gamma   90.00
#
_symmetry.space_group_name_H-M   'P 1'
#
loop_
_entity.id
_entity.type
_entity.pdbx_description
1 polymer ?
#
loop_
_entity_poly.entity_id
_entity_poly.type
_entity_poly.pdbx_seq_one_letter_code
_entity_poly.pdbx_strand_id
1 'polypeptide(L)'
;MTSPCSAPPEPSIPLRRSPEPQAPIVPTPPLPPSPLNLAFLPQPCSFQPHIPPPPPLPPPPSAARGAPPHVYGLEKSQLLKEALEKAGPVPTGREDVKRLLKLHKDRFRSDLQWILFCGDLPSLIQEGPQCGLVALWMAGTLLLPPSGIPLERLVQVAMERGYTAQGEMFSVADMGRLAQETLGCQTKLLCGGLGGPNRDLVLQHLLTGYPLLFPYDEDFNHEPCQKKGHKAHWAVSAGVLLGVQWVPRLGYTEDPELPGLFHPEPGIPCQPPSMPEEGSPGAVFLLSKQGKSWHYQLWDYDQVRDSNLQLTDFSPSRAADGQVYVVPTGGVRAGLCGQALLLRP
;
A
#
# COMPACT_ATOMS: atom_id res chain seq x y z
N MET A 1 7.98 -59.23 32.90
CA MET A 1 7.14 -59.33 31.68
C MET A 1 7.36 -58.01 30.91
N THR A 2 8.43 -57.81 30.13
CA THR A 2 8.64 -58.18 28.70
C THR A 2 7.37 -57.97 27.87
N SER A 3 7.25 -57.21 26.78
CA SER A 3 8.14 -56.50 25.82
C SER A 3 7.17 -55.81 24.80
N PRO A 4 7.57 -55.17 23.69
CA PRO A 4 8.66 -54.21 23.46
C PRO A 4 8.23 -52.93 22.70
N CYS A 5 9.12 -51.93 22.73
CA CYS A 5 9.18 -50.79 21.82
C CYS A 5 9.61 -51.20 20.40
N SER A 6 9.11 -50.50 19.38
CA SER A 6 9.55 -50.61 17.98
C SER A 6 10.35 -49.38 17.55
N ALA A 7 11.51 -49.63 16.95
CA ALA A 7 12.49 -48.67 16.46
C ALA A 7 12.10 -48.03 15.10
N PRO A 8 12.68 -46.87 14.74
CA PRO A 8 12.42 -46.20 13.45
C PRO A 8 13.29 -46.79 12.32
N PRO A 9 12.87 -46.70 11.04
CA PRO A 9 13.64 -47.23 9.92
C PRO A 9 14.78 -46.29 9.49
N GLU A 10 15.92 -46.91 9.15
CA GLU A 10 17.13 -46.30 8.56
C GLU A 10 16.96 -45.89 7.08
N PRO A 11 17.85 -45.01 6.57
CA PRO A 11 17.74 -44.41 5.25
C PRO A 11 18.34 -45.27 4.12
N SER A 12 17.66 -45.30 2.98
CA SER A 12 18.08 -46.03 1.78
C SER A 12 19.26 -45.37 1.05
N ILE A 13 20.30 -46.15 0.78
CA ILE A 13 21.52 -45.83 0.01
C ILE A 13 21.20 -45.57 -1.49
N PRO A 14 21.89 -44.63 -2.17
CA PRO A 14 21.63 -44.30 -3.58
C PRO A 14 22.28 -45.31 -4.54
N LEU A 15 21.50 -45.84 -5.49
CA LEU A 15 22.02 -46.68 -6.57
C LEU A 15 22.45 -45.86 -7.80
N ARG A 16 23.58 -46.27 -8.39
CA ARG A 16 24.30 -45.67 -9.52
C ARG A 16 23.47 -45.51 -10.81
N ARG A 17 23.78 -44.43 -11.55
CA ARG A 17 23.41 -44.14 -12.95
C ARG A 17 23.92 -45.20 -13.95
N SER A 18 23.16 -45.44 -15.03
CA SER A 18 23.57 -45.90 -16.38
C SER A 18 22.37 -45.68 -17.35
N PRO A 19 22.55 -45.61 -18.69
CA PRO A 19 22.41 -44.41 -19.53
C PRO A 19 21.06 -44.27 -20.29
N GLU A 20 20.88 -43.09 -20.90
CA GLU A 20 19.73 -42.62 -21.71
C GLU A 20 19.27 -43.56 -22.84
N PRO A 21 17.96 -43.60 -23.16
CA PRO A 21 17.47 -43.90 -24.49
C PRO A 21 17.33 -42.61 -25.32
N GLN A 22 18.08 -42.54 -26.42
CA GLN A 22 18.02 -41.47 -27.42
C GLN A 22 16.61 -41.35 -28.02
N ALA A 23 16.08 -40.13 -28.07
CA ALA A 23 14.88 -39.80 -28.83
C ALA A 23 15.22 -39.73 -30.34
N PRO A 24 14.33 -40.16 -31.26
CA PRO A 24 14.60 -40.12 -32.70
C PRO A 24 14.60 -38.67 -33.19
N ILE A 25 15.71 -38.25 -33.81
CA ILE A 25 15.84 -36.98 -34.53
C ILE A 25 15.07 -37.09 -35.84
N VAL A 26 13.96 -36.35 -35.95
CA VAL A 26 13.21 -36.16 -37.20
C VAL A 26 13.88 -35.02 -37.98
N PRO A 27 14.27 -35.22 -39.26
CA PRO A 27 14.89 -34.16 -40.06
C PRO A 27 13.85 -33.15 -40.56
N THR A 28 14.13 -31.87 -40.39
CA THR A 28 13.38 -30.74 -40.97
C THR A 28 13.68 -30.58 -42.46
N PRO A 29 12.66 -30.28 -43.31
CA PRO A 29 12.87 -30.07 -44.75
C PRO A 29 13.44 -28.67 -45.04
N PRO A 30 14.20 -28.50 -46.15
CA PRO A 30 14.90 -27.25 -46.46
C PRO A 30 13.97 -26.17 -47.06
N LEU A 31 14.25 -24.90 -46.72
CA LEU A 31 13.60 -23.72 -47.29
C LEU A 31 14.03 -23.50 -48.76
N PRO A 32 13.14 -22.95 -49.63
CA PRO A 32 13.48 -22.62 -51.01
C PRO A 32 14.26 -21.28 -51.10
N PRO A 33 15.22 -21.15 -52.04
CA PRO A 33 16.00 -19.92 -52.24
C PRO A 33 15.22 -18.88 -53.06
N SER A 34 15.37 -17.61 -52.68
CA SER A 34 14.86 -16.44 -53.41
C SER A 34 15.61 -16.23 -54.74
N PRO A 35 14.93 -15.92 -55.86
CA PRO A 35 15.60 -15.65 -57.12
C PRO A 35 15.87 -14.14 -57.31
N LEU A 36 17.13 -13.74 -57.16
CA LEU A 36 17.67 -12.54 -57.79
C LEU A 36 18.99 -12.91 -58.47
N ASN A 37 18.96 -13.08 -59.80
CA ASN A 37 20.01 -12.71 -60.75
C ASN A 37 19.72 -13.35 -62.11
N LEU A 38 19.19 -12.56 -63.06
CA LEU A 38 19.34 -12.85 -64.48
C LEU A 38 19.94 -11.62 -65.15
N ALA A 39 21.18 -11.80 -65.57
CA ALA A 39 21.96 -10.88 -66.36
C ALA A 39 21.59 -11.00 -67.85
N PHE A 40 21.38 -9.84 -68.47
CA PHE A 40 21.70 -9.43 -69.86
C PHE A 40 21.18 -10.26 -71.07
N LEU A 41 20.48 -9.58 -71.98
CA LEU A 41 20.90 -9.26 -73.37
C LEU A 41 19.85 -8.32 -74.06
N PRO A 42 20.15 -7.64 -75.19
CA PRO A 42 19.92 -6.19 -75.36
C PRO A 42 18.94 -5.80 -76.49
N GLN A 43 18.54 -4.51 -76.54
CA GLN A 43 18.25 -3.61 -77.69
C GLN A 43 17.19 -2.52 -77.33
N PRO A 44 16.92 -1.49 -78.14
CA PRO A 44 17.78 -0.41 -78.65
C PRO A 44 17.22 1.00 -78.30
N CYS A 45 18.01 2.05 -78.54
CA CYS A 45 17.66 3.46 -78.28
C CYS A 45 16.41 3.96 -79.02
N SER A 46 15.43 4.56 -78.32
CA SER A 46 14.70 5.76 -78.81
C SER A 46 13.88 6.47 -77.70
N PHE A 47 14.02 7.80 -77.64
CA PHE A 47 13.13 8.83 -77.07
C PHE A 47 12.75 8.78 -75.58
N GLN A 48 13.47 9.60 -74.78
CA GLN A 48 13.01 10.07 -73.46
C GLN A 48 11.91 11.13 -73.61
N PRO A 49 10.78 10.99 -72.90
CA PRO A 49 10.07 12.13 -72.33
C PRO A 49 10.58 12.39 -70.91
N HIS A 50 10.99 13.62 -70.62
CA HIS A 50 11.35 14.05 -69.27
C HIS A 50 10.13 13.92 -68.34
N ILE A 51 10.19 13.01 -67.37
CA ILE A 51 9.21 12.94 -66.27
C ILE A 51 9.64 13.99 -65.23
N PRO A 52 8.78 14.94 -64.82
CA PRO A 52 9.11 15.86 -63.74
C PRO A 52 9.24 15.11 -62.41
N PRO A 53 10.14 15.56 -61.50
CA PRO A 53 10.29 14.90 -60.20
C PRO A 53 8.97 14.96 -59.41
N PRO A 54 8.66 13.93 -58.61
CA PRO A 54 7.47 13.94 -57.77
C PRO A 54 7.54 15.10 -56.76
N PRO A 55 6.39 15.68 -56.38
CA PRO A 55 6.34 16.75 -55.39
C PRO A 55 6.96 16.28 -54.06
N PRO A 56 7.61 17.19 -53.31
CA PRO A 56 8.16 16.85 -52.00
C PRO A 56 7.05 16.33 -51.08
N LEU A 57 7.35 15.24 -50.36
CA LEU A 57 6.47 14.68 -49.35
C LEU A 57 6.11 15.78 -48.31
N PRO A 58 4.84 15.83 -47.86
CA PRO A 58 4.46 16.75 -46.80
C PRO A 58 5.32 16.49 -45.55
N PRO A 59 5.66 17.54 -44.78
CA PRO A 59 6.42 17.37 -43.56
C PRO A 59 5.70 16.39 -42.63
N PRO A 60 6.43 15.54 -41.87
CA PRO A 60 5.80 14.68 -40.88
C PRO A 60 4.97 15.56 -39.93
N PRO A 61 3.78 15.09 -39.50
CA PRO A 61 3.00 15.85 -38.54
C PRO A 61 3.88 16.15 -37.34
N SER A 62 4.00 17.43 -37.01
CA SER A 62 4.66 17.89 -35.79
C SER A 62 4.21 16.98 -34.67
N ALA A 63 5.15 16.31 -34.01
CA ALA A 63 4.86 15.52 -32.83
C ALA A 63 4.06 16.43 -31.90
N ALA A 64 2.75 16.21 -31.82
CA ALA A 64 1.93 16.82 -30.82
C ALA A 64 2.65 16.46 -29.52
N ARG A 65 3.11 17.48 -28.77
CA ARG A 65 3.50 17.25 -27.39
C ARG A 65 2.36 16.44 -26.81
N GLY A 66 2.63 15.18 -26.50
CA GLY A 66 1.61 14.30 -25.94
C GLY A 66 0.98 15.08 -24.81
N ALA A 67 -0.33 15.25 -24.85
CA ALA A 67 -1.04 15.72 -23.68
C ALA A 67 -0.52 14.87 -22.51
N PRO A 68 -0.14 15.48 -21.37
CA PRO A 68 0.29 14.70 -20.22
C PRO A 68 -0.76 13.60 -19.99
N PRO A 69 -0.33 12.35 -19.71
CA PRO A 69 -1.28 11.25 -19.56
C PRO A 69 -2.36 11.72 -18.60
N HIS A 70 -3.61 11.68 -19.05
CA HIS A 70 -4.73 12.15 -18.26
C HIS A 70 -4.91 11.20 -17.06
N VAL A 71 -4.25 11.51 -15.94
CA VAL A 71 -4.34 10.73 -14.71
C VAL A 71 -5.74 10.97 -14.13
N TYR A 72 -6.57 9.93 -14.17
CA TYR A 72 -7.95 10.01 -13.69
C TYR A 72 -8.00 10.45 -12.22
N GLY A 73 -8.84 11.44 -11.92
CA GLY A 73 -9.00 12.01 -10.58
C GLY A 73 -8.01 13.12 -10.23
N LEU A 74 -6.99 13.39 -11.07
CA LEU A 74 -6.00 14.44 -10.82
C LEU A 74 -6.63 15.82 -10.65
N GLU A 75 -7.55 16.19 -11.54
CA GLU A 75 -8.27 17.47 -11.47
C GLU A 75 -9.06 17.60 -10.16
N LYS A 76 -9.76 16.53 -9.75
CA LYS A 76 -10.52 16.53 -8.48
C LYS A 76 -9.60 16.66 -7.27
N SER A 77 -8.45 15.97 -7.27
CA SER A 77 -7.46 16.10 -6.19
C SER A 77 -6.83 17.49 -6.15
N GLN A 78 -6.56 18.11 -7.30
CA GLN A 78 -6.02 19.47 -7.37
C GLN A 78 -7.01 20.49 -6.83
N LEU A 79 -8.28 20.40 -7.24
CA LEU A 79 -9.35 21.26 -6.70
C LEU A 79 -9.51 21.10 -5.19
N LEU A 80 -9.43 19.86 -4.66
CA LEU A 80 -9.48 19.61 -3.23
C LEU A 80 -8.27 20.23 -2.51
N LYS A 81 -7.07 20.02 -3.04
CA LYS A 81 -5.83 20.57 -2.50
C LYS A 81 -5.86 22.09 -2.45
N GLU A 82 -6.27 22.75 -3.54
CA GLU A 82 -6.42 24.20 -3.60
C GLU A 82 -7.48 24.72 -2.62
N ALA A 83 -8.62 24.03 -2.50
CA ALA A 83 -9.68 24.41 -1.57
C ALA A 83 -9.20 24.33 -0.11
N LEU A 84 -8.45 23.29 0.23
CA LEU A 84 -7.86 23.10 1.55
C LEU A 84 -6.76 24.15 1.84
N GLU A 85 -5.86 24.41 0.89
CA GLU A 85 -4.82 25.44 1.01
C GLU A 85 -5.41 26.85 1.21
N LYS A 86 -6.57 27.13 0.61
CA LYS A 86 -7.33 28.37 0.85
C LYS A 86 -7.99 28.42 2.23
N ALA A 87 -8.36 27.28 2.81
CA ALA A 87 -9.05 27.20 4.09
C ALA A 87 -8.12 27.46 5.29
N GLY A 88 -6.81 27.25 5.13
CA GLY A 88 -5.81 27.53 6.15
C GLY A 88 -4.61 26.59 6.09
N PRO A 89 -3.65 26.73 7.03
CA PRO A 89 -2.51 25.84 7.10
C PRO A 89 -2.94 24.42 7.51
N VAL A 90 -2.13 23.43 7.12
CA VAL A 90 -2.30 22.04 7.57
C VAL A 90 -2.26 22.01 9.10
N PRO A 91 -3.25 21.41 9.78
CA PRO A 91 -3.21 21.27 11.23
C PRO A 91 -1.98 20.49 11.69
N THR A 92 -1.33 21.00 12.73
CA THR A 92 -0.29 20.26 13.47
C THR A 92 -0.92 19.02 14.10
N GLY A 93 -0.20 17.89 14.11
CA GLY A 93 -0.81 16.61 14.42
C GLY A 93 -1.39 16.53 15.84
N ARG A 94 -0.71 17.11 16.83
CA ARG A 94 -1.19 17.12 18.22
C ARG A 94 -2.51 17.88 18.39
N GLU A 95 -2.60 19.07 17.83
CA GLU A 95 -3.78 19.95 17.88
C GLU A 95 -4.95 19.33 17.13
N ASP A 96 -4.68 18.69 15.99
CA ASP A 96 -5.66 17.99 15.18
C ASP A 96 -6.28 16.81 15.95
N VAL A 97 -5.45 16.01 16.62
CA VAL A 97 -5.92 14.90 17.48
C VAL A 97 -6.72 15.43 18.66
N LYS A 98 -6.26 16.48 19.35
CA LYS A 98 -7.03 17.09 20.45
C LYS A 98 -8.42 17.56 19.98
N ARG A 99 -8.50 18.22 18.81
CA ARG A 99 -9.78 18.62 18.21
C ARG A 99 -10.66 17.41 17.94
N LEU A 100 -10.10 16.36 17.34
CA LEU A 100 -10.81 15.12 17.02
C LEU A 100 -11.38 14.46 18.27
N LEU A 101 -10.60 14.32 19.34
CA LEU A 101 -11.04 13.71 20.59
C LEU A 101 -12.14 14.53 21.28
N LYS A 102 -12.06 15.87 21.23
CA LYS A 102 -13.13 16.76 21.72
C LYS A 102 -14.43 16.58 20.93
N LEU A 103 -14.34 16.45 19.61
CA LEU A 103 -15.50 16.24 18.73
C LEU A 103 -16.16 14.88 18.99
N HIS A 104 -15.38 13.86 19.34
CA HIS A 104 -15.84 12.51 19.58
C HIS A 104 -15.98 12.14 21.06
N LYS A 105 -15.97 13.12 21.97
CA LYS A 105 -16.04 12.89 23.42
C LYS A 105 -17.23 12.01 23.84
N ASP A 106 -18.35 12.09 23.11
CA ASP A 106 -19.57 11.34 23.44
C ASP A 106 -19.45 9.85 23.06
N ARG A 107 -18.43 9.47 22.27
CA ARG A 107 -18.06 8.06 22.03
C ARG A 107 -17.27 7.46 23.20
N PHE A 108 -16.78 8.29 24.13
CA PHE A 108 -15.99 7.84 25.25
C PHE A 108 -16.89 7.43 26.40
N ARG A 109 -16.94 6.12 26.62
CA ARG A 109 -17.56 5.51 27.79
C ARG A 109 -16.96 6.05 29.08
N SER A 110 -17.84 6.45 30.00
CA SER A 110 -17.50 7.04 31.29
C SER A 110 -17.03 6.01 32.33
N ASP A 111 -17.24 4.72 32.08
CA ASP A 111 -16.75 3.63 32.92
C ASP A 111 -15.32 3.19 32.58
N LEU A 112 -14.71 3.80 31.56
CA LEU A 112 -13.33 3.54 31.14
C LEU A 112 -12.45 4.78 31.36
N GLN A 113 -11.16 4.52 31.55
CA GLN A 113 -10.10 5.50 31.41
C GLN A 113 -9.46 5.34 30.03
N TRP A 114 -9.03 6.45 29.44
CA TRP A 114 -8.58 6.49 28.06
C TRP A 114 -7.08 6.78 28.00
N ILE A 115 -6.32 6.02 27.22
CA ILE A 115 -4.88 6.26 27.04
C ILE A 115 -4.61 6.46 25.55
N LEU A 116 -4.03 7.60 25.19
CA LEU A 116 -3.62 7.93 23.82
C LEU A 116 -2.12 7.70 23.63
N PHE A 117 -1.79 6.88 22.64
CA PHE A 117 -0.46 6.79 22.07
C PHE A 117 -0.53 7.34 20.64
N CYS A 118 0.28 8.33 20.30
CA CYS A 118 0.23 8.98 18.99
C CYS A 118 1.58 9.58 18.61
N GLY A 119 2.12 9.17 17.45
CA GLY A 119 3.18 9.89 16.76
C GLY A 119 2.66 11.07 15.96
N ASP A 120 3.51 12.05 15.67
CA ASP A 120 3.13 13.20 14.83
C ASP A 120 3.33 12.85 13.34
N LEU A 121 2.23 12.54 12.64
CA LEU A 121 2.23 12.36 11.19
C LEU A 121 1.95 13.67 10.46
N PRO A 122 2.68 13.97 9.37
CA PRO A 122 2.27 15.01 8.44
C PRO A 122 1.00 14.61 7.68
N SER A 123 0.43 15.56 6.96
CA SER A 123 -0.66 15.31 6.03
C SER A 123 -0.27 15.73 4.62
N LEU A 124 -0.66 14.92 3.64
CA LEU A 124 -0.45 15.19 2.22
C LEU A 124 -1.68 14.74 1.45
N ILE A 125 -2.24 15.63 0.63
CA ILE A 125 -3.33 15.28 -0.28
C ILE A 125 -2.74 14.59 -1.49
N GLN A 126 -3.18 13.37 -1.75
CA GLN A 126 -2.81 12.59 -2.91
C GLN A 126 -3.27 13.27 -4.19
N GLU A 127 -2.44 13.18 -5.23
CA GLU A 127 -2.78 13.62 -6.57
C GLU A 127 -2.94 12.39 -7.46
N GLY A 128 -4.17 12.14 -7.93
CA GLY A 128 -4.51 10.90 -8.63
C GLY A 128 -4.51 9.65 -7.73
N PRO A 129 -4.18 8.46 -8.25
CA PRO A 129 -4.40 7.18 -7.58
C PRO A 129 -3.30 6.76 -6.57
N GLN A 130 -2.68 7.72 -5.87
CA GLN A 130 -1.46 7.51 -5.08
C GLN A 130 -1.68 7.19 -3.60
N CYS A 131 -2.88 6.77 -3.20
CA CYS A 131 -3.25 6.59 -1.78
C CYS A 131 -2.24 5.78 -0.95
N GLY A 132 -1.76 4.65 -1.49
CA GLY A 132 -0.79 3.81 -0.80
C GLY A 132 0.58 4.46 -0.67
N LEU A 133 1.05 5.15 -1.71
CA LEU A 133 2.34 5.82 -1.71
C LEU A 133 2.35 7.04 -0.79
N VAL A 134 1.23 7.77 -0.73
CA VAL A 134 1.04 8.86 0.23
C VAL A 134 1.01 8.33 1.66
N ALA A 135 0.30 7.23 1.93
CA ALA A 135 0.30 6.61 3.26
C ALA A 135 1.71 6.16 3.66
N LEU A 136 2.47 5.55 2.75
CA LEU A 136 3.86 5.15 2.99
C LEU A 136 4.77 6.36 3.24
N TRP A 137 4.59 7.45 2.47
CA TRP A 137 5.32 8.70 2.69
C TRP A 137 5.06 9.27 4.08
N MET A 138 3.79 9.34 4.49
CA MET A 138 3.41 9.76 5.86
C MET A 138 4.07 8.85 6.90
N ALA A 139 4.01 7.52 6.73
CA ALA A 139 4.62 6.58 7.66
C ALA A 139 6.15 6.78 7.77
N GLY A 140 6.82 7.08 6.66
CA GLY A 140 8.26 7.29 6.61
C GLY A 140 8.77 8.40 7.54
N THR A 141 7.96 9.41 7.85
CA THR A 141 8.38 10.51 8.74
C THR A 141 8.46 10.10 10.22
N LEU A 142 7.85 8.97 10.60
CA LEU A 142 8.04 8.38 11.93
C LEU A 142 9.26 7.46 12.01
N LEU A 143 9.84 7.10 10.87
CA LEU A 143 10.95 6.16 10.77
C LEU A 143 12.29 6.86 10.51
N LEU A 144 12.25 7.93 9.71
CA LEU A 144 13.42 8.66 9.23
C LEU A 144 13.56 10.05 9.86
N PRO A 145 14.77 10.63 9.86
CA PRO A 145 14.97 12.02 10.23
C PRO A 145 14.20 13.00 9.30
N PRO A 146 14.00 14.26 9.73
CA PRO A 146 13.02 15.19 9.14
C PRO A 146 13.20 15.53 7.64
N SER A 147 14.39 15.33 7.07
CA SER A 147 14.70 15.59 5.66
C SER A 147 14.29 14.44 4.74
N GLY A 148 13.19 13.73 5.06
CA GLY A 148 12.81 12.43 4.50
C GLY A 148 12.71 12.35 2.97
N ILE A 149 12.34 11.17 2.48
CA ILE A 149 12.26 10.89 1.04
C ILE A 149 11.07 11.63 0.40
N PRO A 150 11.26 12.36 -0.71
CA PRO A 150 10.15 13.00 -1.42
C PRO A 150 9.17 11.98 -2.03
N LEU A 151 7.88 12.29 -2.09
CA LEU A 151 6.85 11.39 -2.62
C LEU A 151 7.17 10.97 -4.07
N GLU A 152 7.69 11.89 -4.86
CA GLU A 152 8.06 11.67 -6.26
C GLU A 152 9.06 10.52 -6.39
N ARG A 153 9.98 10.37 -5.42
CA ARG A 153 10.95 9.28 -5.42
C ARG A 153 10.28 7.93 -5.13
N LEU A 154 9.30 7.89 -4.21
CA LEU A 154 8.52 6.68 -3.92
C LEU A 154 7.73 6.23 -5.16
N VAL A 155 7.06 7.18 -5.85
CA VAL A 155 6.33 6.92 -7.10
C VAL A 155 7.27 6.39 -8.18
N GLN A 156 8.40 7.06 -8.39
CA GLN A 156 9.39 6.66 -9.39
C GLN A 156 9.88 5.22 -9.16
N VAL A 157 10.31 4.89 -7.94
CA VAL A 157 10.81 3.54 -7.63
C VAL A 157 9.69 2.49 -7.78
N ALA A 158 8.46 2.80 -7.34
CA ALA A 158 7.34 1.88 -7.51
C ALA A 158 7.05 1.56 -8.99
N MET A 159 7.18 2.56 -9.88
CA MET A 159 7.02 2.37 -11.32
C MET A 159 8.19 1.59 -11.93
N GLU A 160 9.44 1.94 -11.58
CA GLU A 160 10.66 1.25 -12.04
C GLU A 160 10.67 -0.24 -11.67
N ARG A 161 10.14 -0.57 -10.48
CA ARG A 161 10.01 -1.96 -10.01
C ARG A 161 8.77 -2.68 -10.55
N GLY A 162 7.90 -1.97 -11.28
CA GLY A 162 6.67 -2.53 -11.82
C GLY A 162 5.62 -2.87 -10.75
N TYR A 163 5.69 -2.24 -9.58
CA TYR A 163 4.69 -2.40 -8.51
C TYR A 163 3.41 -1.60 -8.80
N THR A 164 3.52 -0.58 -9.65
CA THR A 164 2.40 0.26 -10.07
C THR A 164 2.56 0.71 -11.52
N ALA A 165 1.45 0.98 -12.19
CA ALA A 165 1.42 1.58 -13.52
C ALA A 165 1.36 3.12 -13.44
N GLN A 166 0.53 3.67 -12.53
CA GLN A 166 0.37 5.12 -12.39
C GLN A 166 0.22 5.63 -10.93
N GLY A 167 0.41 4.78 -9.92
CA GLY A 167 0.44 5.15 -8.50
C GLY A 167 -0.38 4.26 -7.57
N GLU A 168 -1.32 3.46 -8.11
CA GLU A 168 -2.08 2.49 -7.32
C GLU A 168 -1.16 1.43 -6.72
N MET A 169 -1.50 0.95 -5.53
CA MET A 169 -0.82 -0.19 -4.91
C MET A 169 -1.84 -1.26 -4.54
N PHE A 170 -1.74 -2.43 -5.16
CA PHE A 170 -2.66 -3.57 -4.93
C PHE A 170 -1.98 -4.75 -4.22
N SER A 171 -0.80 -4.55 -3.64
CA SER A 171 -0.01 -5.61 -3.01
C SER A 171 0.70 -5.08 -1.77
N VAL A 172 0.37 -5.63 -0.60
CA VAL A 172 1.05 -5.28 0.65
C VAL A 172 2.51 -5.77 0.65
N ALA A 173 2.78 -6.88 -0.02
CA ALA A 173 4.14 -7.39 -0.18
C ALA A 173 5.02 -6.45 -1.04
N ASP A 174 4.48 -5.90 -2.14
CA ASP A 174 5.19 -4.91 -2.96
C ASP A 174 5.39 -3.60 -2.20
N MET A 175 4.38 -3.15 -1.45
CA MET A 175 4.51 -2.00 -0.53
C MET A 175 5.65 -2.22 0.47
N GLY A 176 5.76 -3.43 1.03
CA GLY A 176 6.86 -3.82 1.93
C GLY A 176 8.23 -3.72 1.28
N ARG A 177 8.39 -4.24 0.05
CA ARG A 177 9.64 -4.13 -0.70
C ARG A 177 9.99 -2.68 -1.02
N LEU A 178 9.00 -1.89 -1.44
CA LEU A 178 9.17 -0.48 -1.72
C LEU A 178 9.63 0.31 -0.47
N ALA A 179 9.04 0.02 0.69
CA ALA A 179 9.41 0.66 1.94
C ALA A 179 10.84 0.30 2.36
N GLN A 180 11.25 -0.98 2.25
CA GLN A 180 12.62 -1.40 2.54
C GLN A 180 13.63 -0.69 1.62
N GLU A 181 13.33 -0.59 0.33
CA GLU A 181 14.25 -0.01 -0.65
C GLU A 181 14.35 1.51 -0.53
N THR A 182 13.22 2.20 -0.36
CA THR A 182 13.20 3.68 -0.38
C THR A 182 13.45 4.28 0.99
N LEU A 183 12.95 3.67 2.05
CA LEU A 183 13.07 4.19 3.42
C LEU A 183 14.18 3.51 4.22
N GLY A 184 14.75 2.39 3.74
CA GLY A 184 15.75 1.64 4.50
C GLY A 184 15.22 1.00 5.78
N CYS A 185 13.90 0.89 5.93
CA CYS A 185 13.25 0.44 7.15
C CYS A 185 13.01 -1.08 7.15
N GLN A 186 12.80 -1.66 8.33
CA GLN A 186 12.36 -3.05 8.46
C GLN A 186 10.85 -3.16 8.24
N THR A 187 10.43 -4.24 7.59
CA THR A 187 9.02 -4.50 7.31
C THR A 187 8.61 -5.89 7.76
N LYS A 188 7.42 -6.00 8.34
CA LYS A 188 6.79 -7.28 8.66
C LYS A 188 5.38 -7.30 8.06
N LEU A 189 5.22 -8.14 7.05
CA LEU A 189 3.92 -8.45 6.45
C LEU A 189 3.10 -9.30 7.43
N LEU A 190 1.90 -8.83 7.73
CA LEU A 190 0.87 -9.60 8.42
C LEU A 190 -0.06 -10.20 7.39
N CYS A 191 -0.47 -11.45 7.61
CA CYS A 191 -1.46 -12.17 6.82
C CYS A 191 -2.53 -12.75 7.75
N GLY A 192 -3.76 -12.91 7.25
CA GLY A 192 -4.87 -13.50 8.00
C GLY A 192 -5.70 -12.48 8.79
N GLY A 193 -5.57 -11.19 8.51
CA GLY A 193 -6.33 -10.11 9.13
C GLY A 193 -5.63 -9.44 10.30
N LEU A 194 -6.32 -8.46 10.90
CA LEU A 194 -5.84 -7.68 12.04
C LEU A 194 -6.31 -8.26 13.40
N GLY A 195 -7.12 -9.32 13.42
CA GLY A 195 -7.60 -9.98 14.65
C GLY A 195 -6.65 -11.06 15.17
N GLY A 196 -7.09 -11.78 16.22
CA GLY A 196 -6.38 -12.95 16.75
C GLY A 196 -4.92 -12.65 17.12
N PRO A 197 -3.95 -13.51 16.76
CA PRO A 197 -2.53 -13.29 17.10
C PRO A 197 -1.92 -12.01 16.50
N ASN A 198 -2.47 -11.50 15.39
CA ASN A 198 -2.00 -10.27 14.78
C ASN A 198 -2.43 -9.03 15.57
N ARG A 199 -3.53 -9.11 16.32
CA ARG A 199 -4.05 -8.00 17.10
C ARG A 199 -3.03 -7.51 18.11
N ASP A 200 -2.49 -8.41 18.93
CA ASP A 200 -1.51 -8.06 19.95
C ASP A 200 -0.21 -7.52 19.33
N LEU A 201 0.22 -8.10 18.21
CA LEU A 201 1.37 -7.62 17.45
C LEU A 201 1.16 -6.19 16.94
N VAL A 202 -0.01 -5.89 16.39
CA VAL A 202 -0.37 -4.55 15.90
C VAL A 202 -0.39 -3.54 17.05
N LEU A 203 -1.04 -3.89 18.16
CA LEU A 203 -1.19 -2.96 19.27
C LEU A 203 0.14 -2.69 19.95
N GLN A 204 0.95 -3.73 20.21
CA GLN A 204 2.31 -3.54 20.74
C GLN A 204 3.16 -2.67 19.80
N HIS A 205 3.03 -2.86 18.49
CA HIS A 205 3.75 -2.06 17.49
C HIS A 205 3.35 -0.57 17.55
N LEU A 206 2.06 -0.27 17.63
CA LEU A 206 1.55 1.10 17.75
C LEU A 206 1.91 1.73 19.11
N LEU A 207 1.86 0.98 20.20
CA LEU A 207 2.30 1.43 21.53
C LEU A 207 3.79 1.80 21.56
N THR A 208 4.60 1.15 20.74
CA THR A 208 6.02 1.48 20.57
C THR A 208 6.22 2.79 19.77
N GLY A 209 5.16 3.33 19.15
CA GLY A 209 5.20 4.53 18.32
C GLY A 209 5.54 4.26 16.86
N TYR A 210 5.48 3.00 16.42
CA TYR A 210 5.79 2.64 15.04
C TYR A 210 4.54 2.63 14.15
N PRO A 211 4.65 3.04 12.87
CA PRO A 211 3.52 3.11 11.97
C PRO A 211 3.05 1.73 11.49
N LEU A 212 1.74 1.61 11.35
CA LEU A 212 1.04 0.51 10.70
C LEU A 212 0.48 1.02 9.35
N LEU A 213 0.80 0.34 8.25
CA LEU A 213 0.12 0.53 6.98
C LEU A 213 -0.88 -0.59 6.74
N PHE A 214 -2.07 -0.24 6.27
CA PHE A 214 -3.08 -1.24 5.95
C PHE A 214 -4.00 -0.76 4.83
N PRO A 215 -4.41 -1.69 3.94
CA PRO A 215 -5.50 -1.44 3.01
C PRO A 215 -6.85 -1.63 3.71
N TYR A 216 -7.85 -0.87 3.28
CA TYR A 216 -9.23 -0.95 3.74
C TYR A 216 -10.18 -0.48 2.64
N ASP A 217 -11.49 -0.70 2.80
CA ASP A 217 -12.50 -0.18 1.88
C ASP A 217 -13.01 1.17 2.38
N GLU A 218 -12.92 2.19 1.54
CA GLU A 218 -13.24 3.57 1.90
C GLU A 218 -14.70 3.92 1.61
N ASP A 219 -15.36 4.57 2.58
CA ASP A 219 -16.66 5.21 2.37
C ASP A 219 -16.58 6.69 1.97
N PHE A 220 -17.72 7.33 1.71
CA PHE A 220 -17.77 8.74 1.27
C PHE A 220 -17.19 9.72 2.30
N ASN A 221 -17.20 9.38 3.59
CA ASN A 221 -16.60 10.14 4.69
C ASN A 221 -15.15 9.69 5.00
N HIS A 222 -14.59 8.82 4.14
CA HIS A 222 -13.29 8.17 4.27
C HIS A 222 -13.16 7.13 5.39
N GLU A 223 -14.24 6.85 6.13
CA GLU A 223 -14.24 5.81 7.16
C GLU A 223 -14.19 4.39 6.55
N PRO A 224 -13.80 3.39 7.33
CA PRO A 224 -13.81 2.01 6.87
C PRO A 224 -15.23 1.48 6.65
N CYS A 225 -15.44 0.84 5.50
CA CYS A 225 -16.68 0.17 5.14
C CYS A 225 -16.39 -1.21 4.53
N GLN A 226 -17.44 -1.93 4.09
CA GLN A 226 -17.33 -3.27 3.52
C GLN A 226 -17.98 -3.31 2.13
N LYS A 227 -17.20 -2.95 1.09
CA LYS A 227 -17.64 -2.85 -0.32
C LYS A 227 -16.90 -3.83 -1.23
N LYS A 228 -16.46 -4.96 -0.68
CA LYS A 228 -15.75 -6.09 -1.29
C LYS A 228 -14.41 -5.76 -1.93
N GLY A 229 -13.77 -4.64 -1.58
CA GLY A 229 -12.57 -4.14 -2.22
C GLY A 229 -12.82 -3.19 -3.39
N HIS A 230 -14.08 -2.91 -3.76
CA HIS A 230 -14.41 -2.02 -4.87
C HIS A 230 -13.98 -0.57 -4.62
N LYS A 231 -13.76 -0.20 -3.35
CA LYS A 231 -13.25 1.09 -2.90
C LYS A 231 -11.96 0.91 -2.10
N ALA A 232 -11.18 -0.11 -2.44
CA ALA A 232 -9.90 -0.37 -1.77
C ALA A 232 -9.02 0.88 -1.79
N HIS A 233 -8.57 1.24 -0.61
CA HIS A 233 -7.79 2.41 -0.27
C HIS A 233 -6.72 2.03 0.75
N TRP A 234 -5.81 2.94 1.03
CA TRP A 234 -4.73 2.75 1.98
C TRP A 234 -4.76 3.79 3.07
N ALA A 235 -4.43 3.38 4.29
CA ALA A 235 -4.25 4.26 5.42
C ALA A 235 -2.94 3.94 6.16
N VAL A 236 -2.50 4.93 6.91
CA VAL A 236 -1.46 4.78 7.94
C VAL A 236 -2.10 5.03 9.30
N SER A 237 -1.80 4.18 10.28
CA SER A 237 -2.05 4.48 11.69
C SER A 237 -0.72 4.73 12.40
N ALA A 238 -0.67 5.83 13.13
CA ALA A 238 0.47 6.27 13.93
C ALA A 238 0.19 6.25 15.43
N GLY A 239 -0.93 5.66 15.82
CA GLY A 239 -1.37 5.73 17.19
C GLY A 239 -2.60 4.90 17.46
N VAL A 240 -2.83 4.69 18.75
CA VAL A 240 -3.97 3.95 19.27
C VAL A 240 -4.53 4.70 20.47
N LEU A 241 -5.86 4.73 20.56
CA LEU A 241 -6.58 5.16 21.74
C LEU A 241 -7.17 3.92 22.41
N LEU A 242 -6.76 3.67 23.65
CA LEU A 242 -7.18 2.51 24.44
C LEU A 242 -8.14 2.94 25.54
N GLY A 243 -9.34 2.36 25.56
CA GLY A 243 -10.26 2.43 26.70
C GLY A 243 -10.01 1.24 27.63
N VAL A 244 -9.49 1.51 28.82
CA VAL A 244 -9.08 0.51 29.83
C VAL A 244 -9.80 0.75 31.16
N GLN A 245 -9.91 -0.28 31.99
CA GLN A 245 -10.52 -0.14 33.33
C GLN A 245 -9.61 0.60 34.31
N TRP A 246 -8.29 0.48 34.14
CA TRP A 246 -7.29 1.13 34.99
C TRP A 246 -6.10 1.59 34.17
N VAL A 247 -5.64 2.81 34.43
CA VAL A 247 -4.37 3.34 33.91
C VAL A 247 -3.24 2.95 34.86
N PRO A 248 -2.09 2.46 34.35
CA PRO A 248 -0.93 2.19 35.19
C PRO A 248 -0.47 3.47 35.92
N ARG A 249 -0.01 3.34 37.17
CA ARG A 249 0.34 4.50 38.01
C ARG A 249 1.60 5.27 37.55
N LEU A 250 2.46 4.65 36.74
CA LEU A 250 3.78 5.17 36.41
C LEU A 250 3.87 5.49 34.91
N GLY A 251 4.33 6.69 34.60
CA GLY A 251 4.65 7.13 33.24
C GLY A 251 3.45 7.60 32.42
N TYR A 252 2.35 7.99 33.08
CA TYR A 252 1.16 8.54 32.43
C TYR A 252 0.71 9.82 33.14
N THR A 253 0.39 10.84 32.34
CA THR A 253 -0.17 12.11 32.82
C THR A 253 -1.54 12.33 32.20
N GLU A 254 -2.50 12.80 33.01
CA GLU A 254 -3.85 13.14 32.57
C GLU A 254 -3.83 14.40 31.69
N ASP A 255 -4.65 14.41 30.64
CA ASP A 255 -4.82 15.56 29.77
C ASP A 255 -5.49 16.71 30.55
N PRO A 256 -4.93 17.94 30.53
CA PRO A 256 -5.47 19.06 31.29
C PRO A 256 -6.83 19.56 30.78
N GLU A 257 -7.22 19.21 29.54
CA GLU A 257 -8.44 19.68 28.89
C GLU A 257 -9.50 18.58 28.74
N LEU A 258 -9.09 17.31 28.84
CA LEU A 258 -9.94 16.14 28.65
C LEU A 258 -9.81 15.18 29.86
N PRO A 259 -10.62 15.39 30.92
CA PRO A 259 -10.59 14.52 32.09
C PRO A 259 -10.81 13.05 31.73
N GLY A 260 -10.03 12.16 32.33
CA GLY A 260 -10.04 10.72 32.07
C GLY A 260 -9.23 10.28 30.84
N LEU A 261 -8.66 11.21 30.07
CA LEU A 261 -7.69 10.92 29.01
C LEU A 261 -6.26 11.04 29.55
N PHE A 262 -5.42 10.07 29.24
CA PHE A 262 -4.03 9.99 29.69
C PHE A 262 -3.08 9.84 28.51
N HIS A 263 -1.86 10.34 28.69
CA HIS A 263 -0.78 10.27 27.70
C HIS A 263 0.49 9.73 28.35
N PRO A 264 1.33 8.97 27.62
CA PRO A 264 2.67 8.63 28.09
C PRO A 264 3.49 9.89 28.39
N GLU A 265 4.17 9.89 29.53
CA GLU A 265 5.05 11.01 29.91
C GLU A 265 6.32 11.04 29.04
N PRO A 266 6.63 12.17 28.36
CA PRO A 266 7.81 12.27 27.51
C PRO A 266 9.10 11.98 28.29
N GLY A 267 9.91 11.05 27.79
CA GLY A 267 11.20 10.71 28.40
C GLY A 267 11.12 9.80 29.62
N ILE A 268 9.92 9.40 30.05
CA ILE A 268 9.74 8.44 31.15
C ILE A 268 9.27 7.10 30.57
N PRO A 269 9.95 5.98 30.87
CA PRO A 269 9.44 4.66 30.52
C PRO A 269 8.07 4.43 31.16
N CYS A 270 7.06 4.15 30.34
CA CYS A 270 5.73 3.80 30.82
C CYS A 270 5.59 2.27 30.88
N GLN A 271 4.85 1.80 31.89
CA GLN A 271 4.47 0.39 31.96
C GLN A 271 3.32 0.15 30.97
N PRO A 272 3.41 -0.81 30.03
CA PRO A 272 2.37 -1.00 29.03
C PRO A 272 1.02 -1.29 29.69
N PRO A 273 -0.07 -0.68 29.19
CA PRO A 273 -1.38 -0.91 29.77
C PRO A 273 -1.85 -2.34 29.50
N SER A 274 -2.73 -2.86 30.37
CA SER A 274 -3.43 -4.10 30.09
C SER A 274 -4.29 -3.92 28.84
N MET A 275 -3.93 -4.62 27.76
CA MET A 275 -4.65 -4.52 26.50
C MET A 275 -6.08 -5.03 26.70
N PRO A 276 -7.11 -4.31 26.23
CA PRO A 276 -8.46 -4.87 26.18
C PRO A 276 -8.43 -6.20 25.44
N GLU A 277 -8.88 -7.29 26.06
CA GLU A 277 -9.02 -8.58 25.37
C GLU A 277 -10.13 -8.48 24.31
N GLU A 278 -10.06 -9.30 23.27
CA GLU A 278 -11.10 -9.37 22.24
C GLU A 278 -12.42 -9.86 22.87
N GLY A 279 -13.50 -9.08 22.74
CA GLY A 279 -14.78 -9.36 23.42
C GLY A 279 -14.87 -8.92 24.88
N SER A 280 -13.84 -8.26 25.42
CA SER A 280 -13.86 -7.64 26.75
C SER A 280 -14.53 -6.26 26.74
N PRO A 281 -14.92 -5.69 27.89
CA PRO A 281 -15.56 -4.38 27.95
C PRO A 281 -14.64 -3.19 27.65
N GLY A 282 -13.35 -3.38 27.34
CA GLY A 282 -12.49 -2.27 26.91
C GLY A 282 -12.77 -1.83 25.47
N ALA A 283 -12.07 -0.79 25.00
CA ALA A 283 -12.24 -0.25 23.66
C ALA A 283 -10.89 0.02 23.00
N VAL A 284 -10.82 -0.13 21.68
CA VAL A 284 -9.61 0.13 20.90
C VAL A 284 -9.98 0.91 19.66
N PHE A 285 -9.36 2.07 19.49
CA PHE A 285 -9.49 2.88 18.29
C PHE A 285 -8.13 3.12 17.65
N LEU A 286 -8.07 3.03 16.33
CA LEU A 286 -6.90 3.41 15.55
C LEU A 286 -6.98 4.89 15.19
N LEU A 287 -5.90 5.59 15.49
CA LEU A 287 -5.72 6.96 15.03
C LEU A 287 -5.02 6.91 13.66
N SER A 288 -5.76 7.28 12.62
CA SER A 288 -5.36 7.00 11.23
C SER A 288 -5.40 8.24 10.32
N LYS A 289 -4.56 8.25 9.29
CA LYS A 289 -4.56 9.22 8.18
C LYS A 289 -4.56 8.51 6.84
N GLN A 290 -5.04 9.22 5.82
CA GLN A 290 -5.13 8.76 4.43
C GLN A 290 -5.02 9.96 3.47
N GLY A 291 -4.75 9.70 2.19
CA GLY A 291 -4.36 10.73 1.21
C GLY A 291 -5.45 11.72 0.76
N LYS A 292 -6.69 11.63 1.23
CA LYS A 292 -7.83 12.47 0.82
C LYS A 292 -8.30 13.42 1.93
N SER A 293 -7.61 13.44 3.07
CA SER A 293 -7.93 14.30 4.20
C SER A 293 -6.66 14.82 4.85
N TRP A 294 -6.71 16.05 5.38
CA TRP A 294 -5.66 16.56 6.26
C TRP A 294 -5.80 16.12 7.71
N HIS A 295 -6.99 15.69 8.09
CA HIS A 295 -7.31 15.41 9.48
C HIS A 295 -7.11 13.93 9.81
N TYR A 296 -6.62 13.68 11.02
CA TYR A 296 -6.73 12.39 11.66
C TYR A 296 -8.18 11.94 11.73
N GLN A 297 -8.36 10.62 11.67
CA GLN A 297 -9.62 9.95 11.90
C GLN A 297 -9.48 8.93 13.02
N LEU A 298 -10.56 8.76 13.77
CA LEU A 298 -10.63 7.84 14.91
C LEU A 298 -11.55 6.67 14.54
N TRP A 299 -10.94 5.56 14.14
CA TRP A 299 -11.65 4.39 13.64
C TRP A 299 -11.70 3.30 14.69
N ASP A 300 -12.86 2.65 14.81
CA ASP A 300 -13.00 1.47 15.66
C ASP A 300 -12.12 0.34 15.11
N TYR A 301 -11.39 -0.36 15.99
CA TYR A 301 -10.44 -1.39 15.56
C TYR A 301 -11.14 -2.55 14.83
N ASP A 302 -12.30 -2.98 15.31
CA ASP A 302 -13.05 -4.08 14.71
C ASP A 302 -13.59 -3.68 13.34
N GLN A 303 -14.05 -2.42 13.19
CA GLN A 303 -14.46 -1.88 11.90
C GLN A 303 -13.31 -1.91 10.87
N VAL A 304 -12.08 -1.55 11.28
CA VAL A 304 -10.90 -1.62 10.41
C VAL A 304 -10.54 -3.05 10.06
N ARG A 305 -10.54 -3.96 11.05
CA ARG A 305 -10.30 -5.40 10.86
C ARG A 305 -11.25 -5.97 9.82
N ASP A 306 -12.54 -5.71 9.96
CA ASP A 306 -13.56 -6.27 9.09
C ASP A 306 -13.48 -5.68 7.68
N SER A 307 -13.21 -4.37 7.56
CA SER A 307 -12.98 -3.71 6.27
C SER A 307 -11.77 -4.28 5.52
N ASN A 308 -10.68 -4.61 6.22
CA ASN A 308 -9.47 -5.22 5.67
C ASN A 308 -9.68 -6.69 5.25
N LEU A 309 -10.44 -7.46 6.04
CA LEU A 309 -10.69 -8.89 5.80
C LEU A 309 -11.58 -9.18 4.59
N GLN A 310 -12.30 -8.18 4.08
CA GLN A 310 -13.25 -8.35 2.99
C GLN A 310 -12.78 -7.78 1.64
N LEU A 311 -11.52 -7.35 1.53
CA LEU A 311 -10.94 -6.81 0.29
C LEU A 311 -10.68 -7.91 -0.75
N THR A 312 -11.73 -8.40 -1.40
CA THR A 312 -11.64 -9.62 -2.21
C THR A 312 -11.65 -9.36 -3.71
N ASP A 313 -12.35 -8.31 -4.15
CA ASP A 313 -12.76 -8.15 -5.53
C ASP A 313 -12.12 -6.90 -6.14
N PHE A 314 -11.70 -7.02 -7.41
CA PHE A 314 -11.26 -5.87 -8.18
C PHE A 314 -12.48 -5.04 -8.60
N SER A 315 -12.37 -3.72 -8.48
CA SER A 315 -13.47 -2.81 -8.75
C SER A 315 -13.97 -2.92 -10.20
N PRO A 316 -15.27 -3.20 -10.44
CA PRO A 316 -15.82 -3.26 -11.80
C PRO A 316 -15.64 -1.96 -12.59
N SER A 317 -15.69 -0.81 -11.89
CA SER A 317 -15.45 0.49 -12.55
C SER A 317 -14.01 0.63 -13.03
N ARG A 318 -13.03 0.13 -12.26
CA ARG A 318 -11.62 0.10 -12.67
C ARG A 318 -11.39 -0.90 -13.80
N ALA A 319 -12.10 -2.02 -13.79
CA ALA A 319 -12.01 -2.99 -14.89
C ALA A 319 -12.53 -2.45 -16.23
N ALA A 320 -13.43 -1.46 -16.19
CA ALA A 320 -14.11 -0.90 -17.35
C ALA A 320 -13.56 0.46 -17.82
N ASP A 321 -12.58 1.06 -17.12
CA ASP A 321 -12.11 2.41 -17.44
C ASP A 321 -10.98 2.46 -18.49
N GLY A 322 -10.53 1.29 -18.98
CA GLY A 322 -9.52 1.17 -20.01
C GLY A 322 -8.09 1.43 -19.53
N GLN A 323 -7.87 1.58 -18.23
CA GLN A 323 -6.54 1.79 -17.65
C GLN A 323 -5.81 0.47 -17.38
N VAL A 324 -4.49 0.56 -17.29
CA VAL A 324 -3.64 -0.56 -16.90
C VAL A 324 -3.44 -0.54 -15.39
N TYR A 325 -3.60 -1.71 -14.77
CA TYR A 325 -3.41 -1.88 -13.34
C TYR A 325 -2.44 -3.03 -13.07
N VAL A 326 -1.50 -2.79 -12.16
CA VAL A 326 -0.65 -3.84 -11.62
C VAL A 326 -1.40 -4.51 -10.47
N VAL A 327 -1.98 -5.67 -10.75
CA VAL A 327 -2.69 -6.49 -9.76
C VAL A 327 -1.95 -7.82 -9.64
N PRO A 328 -1.62 -8.29 -8.43
CA PRO A 328 -0.87 -9.53 -8.26
C PRO A 328 -1.67 -10.75 -8.74
N THR A 329 -0.97 -11.85 -9.02
CA THR A 329 -1.61 -13.15 -9.29
C THR A 329 -2.52 -13.54 -8.13
N GLY A 330 -3.76 -13.91 -8.43
CA GLY A 330 -4.81 -14.13 -7.42
C GLY A 330 -5.64 -12.89 -7.09
N GLY A 331 -5.40 -11.77 -7.77
CA GLY A 331 -6.23 -10.58 -7.71
C GLY A 331 -6.07 -9.77 -6.42
N VAL A 332 -7.03 -8.86 -6.18
CA VAL A 332 -7.09 -8.03 -4.97
C VAL A 332 -7.08 -8.88 -3.70
N ARG A 333 -7.80 -10.01 -3.71
CA ARG A 333 -7.79 -10.95 -2.59
C ARG A 333 -6.38 -11.38 -2.19
N ALA A 334 -5.56 -11.80 -3.15
CA ALA A 334 -4.20 -12.26 -2.86
C ALA A 334 -3.27 -11.11 -2.44
N GLY A 335 -3.54 -9.90 -2.92
CA GLY A 335 -2.68 -8.74 -2.70
C GLY A 335 -2.98 -7.90 -1.46
N LEU A 336 -4.25 -7.82 -1.03
CA LEU A 336 -4.69 -6.89 0.03
C LEU A 336 -5.51 -7.55 1.16
N CYS A 337 -6.31 -8.57 0.84
CA CYS A 337 -7.26 -9.17 1.80
C CYS A 337 -6.57 -9.70 3.05
N GLY A 338 -6.95 -9.18 4.22
CA GLY A 338 -6.38 -9.65 5.48
C GLY A 338 -4.87 -9.40 5.59
N GLN A 339 -4.31 -8.46 4.83
CA GLN A 339 -2.90 -8.13 4.87
C GLN A 339 -2.69 -6.73 5.43
N ALA A 340 -1.58 -6.54 6.14
CA ALA A 340 -1.13 -5.25 6.65
C ALA A 340 0.39 -5.27 6.83
N LEU A 341 0.99 -4.10 7.04
CA LEU A 341 2.43 -3.95 7.10
C LEU A 341 2.84 -3.17 8.35
N LEU A 342 3.66 -3.83 9.18
CA LEU A 342 4.33 -3.20 10.31
C LEU A 342 5.69 -2.67 9.83
N LEU A 343 5.95 -1.38 10.03
CA LEU A 343 7.21 -0.74 9.66
C LEU A 343 8.03 -0.36 10.90
N ARG A 344 9.34 -0.60 10.91
CA ARG A 344 10.25 -0.24 12.01
C ARG A 344 11.54 0.38 11.47
N PRO A 345 12.23 1.24 12.22
CA PRO A 345 13.52 1.80 11.81
C PRO A 345 14.55 0.74 11.39
#